data_AF-A0A6N2SKH7-F1
#
_entry.id   AF-A0A6N2SKH7-F1
#
_cell.length_a   1.000
_cell.length_b   1.000
_cell.length_c   1.000
_cell.angle_alpha   90.00
_cell.angle_beta   90.00
_cell.angle_gamma   90.00
#
_symmetry.space_group_name_H-M   'P 1'
#
loop_
_entity.id
_entity.type
_entity.pdbx_description
1 polymer ?
#
loop_
_entity_poly.entity_id
_entity_poly.type
_entity_poly.pdbx_seq_one_letter_code
_entity_poly.pdbx_strand_id
1 'polypeptide(L)'
;MLRTYFPDMNFDEPGVGWAEFQRIRALDTASKNLVGIARILAELRPDTPALAATGRVPVHMLYGDQDEIWPPSWYAEEAADLGARESIIRGGTHSPQLQFPQQRTEFASSYWADVESGALVWSMWREMM
;
A
#
# COMPACT_ATOMS: atom_id res chain seq x y z
N MET A 1 15.33 29.54 0.77
CA MET A 1 15.73 28.11 0.63
C MET A 1 14.95 27.46 -0.51
N LEU A 2 13.60 27.40 -0.47
CA LEU A 2 12.79 26.82 -1.56
C LEU A 2 12.82 27.60 -2.89
N ARG A 3 12.82 28.94 -2.83
CA ARG A 3 12.99 29.81 -4.02
C ARG A 3 14.28 29.55 -4.82
N THR A 4 15.29 28.94 -4.18
CA THR A 4 16.55 28.56 -4.84
C THR A 4 16.37 27.34 -5.74
N TYR A 5 15.44 26.44 -5.40
CA TYR A 5 15.17 25.21 -6.13
C TYR A 5 13.97 25.33 -7.09
N PHE A 6 13.07 26.29 -6.86
CA PHE A 6 11.88 26.55 -7.67
C PHE A 6 11.76 28.05 -7.97
N PRO A 7 12.59 28.60 -8.86
CA PRO A 7 12.68 30.05 -9.07
C PRO A 7 11.40 30.65 -9.67
N ASP A 8 10.66 29.88 -10.46
CA ASP A 8 9.47 30.35 -11.18
C ASP A 8 8.17 30.23 -10.36
N MET A 9 8.26 29.70 -9.13
CA MET A 9 7.09 29.50 -8.28
C MET A 9 6.81 30.76 -7.44
N ASN A 10 5.60 31.32 -7.56
CA ASN A 10 5.15 32.40 -6.69
C ASN A 10 4.81 31.83 -5.29
N PHE A 11 5.56 32.24 -4.27
CA PHE A 11 5.34 31.82 -2.88
C PHE A 11 4.58 32.87 -2.05
N ASP A 12 4.36 34.07 -2.59
CA ASP A 12 3.78 35.21 -1.86
C ASP A 12 2.25 35.25 -1.96
N GLU A 13 1.68 34.66 -3.01
CA GLU A 13 0.23 34.53 -3.19
C GLU A 13 -0.14 33.06 -3.39
N PRO A 14 -0.99 32.48 -2.52
CA PRO A 14 -1.47 31.12 -2.75
C PRO A 14 -2.39 31.10 -3.98
N GLY A 15 -2.13 30.17 -4.90
CA GLY A 15 -3.06 29.87 -5.99
C GLY A 15 -4.38 29.27 -5.49
N VAL A 16 -5.23 28.85 -6.43
CA VAL A 16 -6.40 28.00 -6.12
C VAL A 16 -6.30 26.69 -6.89
N GLY A 17 -6.84 25.61 -6.31
CA GLY A 17 -6.88 24.30 -6.95
C GLY A 17 -5.78 23.34 -6.51
N TRP A 18 -5.73 22.19 -7.19
CA TRP A 18 -4.99 21.00 -6.76
C TRP A 18 -3.47 21.22 -6.61
N ALA A 19 -2.85 21.94 -7.55
CA ALA A 19 -1.41 22.20 -7.51
C ALA A 19 -1.01 23.05 -6.30
N GLU A 20 -1.81 24.06 -5.95
CA GLU A 20 -1.54 24.89 -4.78
C GLU A 20 -1.71 24.12 -3.47
N PHE A 21 -2.76 23.28 -3.40
CA PHE A 21 -2.96 22.38 -2.26
C PHE A 21 -1.75 21.47 -2.04
N GLN A 22 -1.22 20.86 -3.12
CA GLN A 22 -0.03 20.02 -3.04
C GLN A 22 1.21 20.83 -2.61
N ARG A 23 1.39 22.05 -3.15
CA ARG A 23 2.51 22.94 -2.80
C ARG A 23 2.51 23.25 -1.31
N ILE A 24 1.40 23.77 -0.77
CA ILE A 24 1.29 24.12 0.66
C ILE A 24 1.64 22.91 1.53
N ARG A 25 1.08 21.74 1.23
CA ARG A 25 1.35 20.52 2.00
C ARG A 25 2.80 20.06 1.91
N ALA A 26 3.42 20.14 0.72
CA ALA A 26 4.82 19.78 0.54
C ALA A 26 5.72 20.70 1.38
N LEU A 27 5.45 22.01 1.40
CA LEU A 27 6.24 22.97 2.18
C LEU A 27 6.03 22.84 3.69
N ASP A 28 4.83 22.44 4.12
CA ASP A 28 4.49 22.22 5.53
C ASP A 28 4.92 20.83 6.04
N THR A 29 5.40 19.95 5.14
CA THR A 29 5.90 18.63 5.54
C THR A 29 7.17 18.78 6.36
N ALA A 30 7.09 18.46 7.66
CA ALA A 30 8.22 18.60 8.57
C ALA A 30 9.42 17.74 8.14
N SER A 31 10.66 18.28 8.20
CA SER A 31 11.87 17.57 7.79
C SER A 31 12.07 16.23 8.49
N LYS A 32 11.65 16.11 9.76
CA LYS A 32 11.66 14.84 10.51
C LYS A 32 10.80 13.75 9.85
N ASN A 33 9.71 14.12 9.20
CA ASN A 33 8.86 13.20 8.46
C ASN A 33 9.59 12.69 7.21
N LEU A 34 10.24 13.59 6.45
CA LEU A 34 11.05 13.22 5.29
C LEU A 34 12.20 12.26 5.64
N VAL A 35 12.92 12.54 6.74
CA VAL A 35 13.98 11.64 7.24
C VAL A 35 13.41 10.28 7.66
N GLY A 36 12.23 10.27 8.30
CA GLY A 36 11.54 9.04 8.68
C GLY A 36 11.15 8.19 7.46
N ILE A 37 10.57 8.81 6.44
CA ILE A 37 10.23 8.15 5.16
C ILE A 37 11.48 7.57 4.52
N ALA A 38 12.57 8.35 4.43
CA ALA A 38 13.82 7.89 3.85
C ALA A 38 14.40 6.67 4.58
N ARG A 39 14.36 6.65 5.92
CA ARG A 39 14.77 5.49 6.72
C ARG A 39 13.89 4.27 6.45
N ILE A 40 12.57 4.44 6.44
CA ILE A 40 11.63 3.33 6.17
C ILE A 40 11.93 2.71 4.80
N LEU A 41 12.09 3.54 3.75
CA LEU A 41 12.38 3.06 2.40
C LEU A 41 13.76 2.41 2.26
N ALA A 42 14.77 2.92 2.98
CA ALA A 42 16.13 2.39 2.89
C ALA A 42 16.31 1.10 3.70
N GLU A 43 15.79 1.08 4.93
CA GLU A 43 16.19 0.11 5.96
C GLU A 43 15.09 -0.91 6.24
N LEU A 44 13.82 -0.54 6.18
CA LEU A 44 12.75 -1.44 6.54
C LEU A 44 12.52 -2.47 5.44
N ARG A 45 12.34 -3.72 5.85
CA ARG A 45 11.93 -4.84 5.00
C ARG A 45 10.70 -5.48 5.62
N PRO A 46 9.84 -6.12 4.81
CA PRO A 46 8.75 -6.94 5.35
C PRO A 46 9.29 -7.95 6.37
N ASP A 47 8.64 -8.05 7.54
CA ASP A 47 8.94 -9.08 8.55
C ASP A 47 7.92 -10.21 8.45
N THR A 48 7.87 -10.75 7.24
CA THR A 48 6.91 -11.77 6.81
C THR A 48 6.99 -13.05 7.61
N PRO A 49 8.19 -13.57 7.97
CA PRO A 49 8.30 -14.69 8.88
C PRO A 49 7.69 -14.43 10.26
N ALA A 50 7.88 -13.23 10.84
CA ALA A 50 7.28 -12.91 12.13
C ALA A 50 5.76 -12.78 12.05
N LEU A 51 5.23 -12.21 10.96
CA LEU A 51 3.78 -12.15 10.72
C LEU A 51 3.19 -13.54 10.54
N ALA A 52 3.82 -14.39 9.72
CA ALA A 52 3.42 -15.80 9.54
C ALA A 52 3.44 -16.58 10.86
N ALA A 53 4.46 -16.35 11.70
CA ALA A 53 4.58 -17.00 13.01
C ALA A 53 3.45 -16.66 14.00
N THR A 54 2.66 -15.61 13.74
CA THR A 54 1.44 -15.36 14.54
C THR A 54 0.40 -16.46 14.36
N GLY A 55 0.43 -17.18 13.23
CA GLY A 55 -0.31 -18.42 12.95
C GLY A 55 -1.84 -18.34 13.03
N ARG A 56 -2.42 -17.15 13.19
CA ARG A 56 -3.85 -16.98 13.55
C ARG A 56 -4.53 -15.77 12.93
N VAL A 57 -3.82 -14.98 12.13
CA VAL A 57 -4.38 -13.78 11.52
C VAL A 57 -4.46 -14.03 10.02
N PRO A 58 -5.68 -14.18 9.46
CA PRO A 58 -5.86 -14.17 8.02
C PRO A 58 -5.28 -12.86 7.45
N VAL A 59 -4.60 -12.95 6.30
CA VAL A 59 -4.01 -11.81 5.61
C VAL A 59 -4.57 -11.71 4.20
N HIS A 60 -4.83 -10.49 3.73
CA HIS A 60 -5.24 -10.20 2.36
C HIS A 60 -4.13 -9.40 1.66
N MET A 61 -3.53 -9.98 0.62
CA MET A 61 -2.64 -9.25 -0.28
C MET A 61 -3.43 -8.78 -1.50
N LEU A 62 -3.61 -7.46 -1.60
CA LEU A 62 -4.39 -6.80 -2.64
C LEU A 62 -3.55 -5.72 -3.32
N TYR A 63 -3.23 -5.91 -4.60
CA TYR A 63 -2.33 -5.02 -5.35
C TYR A 63 -2.72 -4.93 -6.83
N GLY A 64 -2.12 -3.99 -7.56
CA GLY A 64 -2.30 -3.81 -9.00
C GLY A 64 -1.22 -4.52 -9.81
N ASP A 65 -1.56 -5.12 -10.95
CA ASP A 65 -0.58 -5.86 -11.77
C ASP A 65 0.34 -5.01 -12.64
N GLN A 66 0.16 -3.69 -12.65
CA GLN A 66 1.00 -2.71 -13.35
C GLN A 66 1.71 -1.75 -12.37
N ASP A 67 1.92 -2.16 -11.11
CA ASP A 67 2.71 -1.35 -10.17
C ASP A 67 4.14 -1.16 -10.71
N GLU A 68 4.48 0.10 -10.94
CA GLU A 68 5.74 0.56 -11.48
C GLU A 68 6.75 0.98 -10.39
N ILE A 69 6.30 1.07 -9.14
CA ILE A 69 7.09 1.48 -7.98
C ILE A 69 7.62 0.25 -7.26
N TRP A 70 6.77 -0.75 -7.03
CA TRP A 70 7.15 -2.04 -6.46
C TRP A 70 6.83 -3.16 -7.46
N PRO A 71 7.78 -4.06 -7.77
CA PRO A 71 7.52 -5.16 -8.68
C PRO A 71 6.33 -6.03 -8.21
N PRO A 72 5.32 -6.28 -9.06
CA PRO A 72 4.19 -7.13 -8.70
C PRO A 72 4.58 -8.53 -8.20
N SER A 73 5.71 -9.06 -8.68
CA SER A 73 6.27 -10.33 -8.21
C SER A 73 6.60 -10.34 -6.73
N TRP A 74 6.97 -9.19 -6.14
CA TRP A 74 7.25 -9.11 -4.70
C TRP A 74 5.97 -9.33 -3.90
N TYR A 75 4.84 -8.76 -4.31
CA TYR A 75 3.56 -9.01 -3.64
C TYR A 75 3.13 -10.48 -3.72
N ALA A 76 3.35 -11.12 -4.87
CA ALA A 76 3.03 -12.53 -5.05
C ALA A 76 3.88 -13.45 -4.16
N GLU A 77 5.18 -13.16 -4.03
CA GLU A 77 6.10 -13.87 -3.13
C GLU A 77 5.66 -13.73 -1.67
N GLU A 78 5.40 -12.49 -1.23
CA GLU A 78 4.91 -12.20 0.13
C GLU A 78 3.56 -12.86 0.42
N ALA A 79 2.65 -12.87 -0.55
CA ALA A 79 1.36 -13.54 -0.40
C ALA A 79 1.53 -15.06 -0.23
N ALA A 80 2.43 -15.67 -0.99
CA ALA A 80 2.73 -17.09 -0.89
C ALA A 80 3.37 -17.44 0.45
N ASP A 81 4.37 -16.68 0.88
CA ASP A 81 5.08 -16.89 2.15
C ASP A 81 4.16 -16.74 3.37
N LEU A 82 3.15 -15.87 3.29
CA LEU A 82 2.15 -15.69 4.34
C LEU A 82 0.99 -16.70 4.28
N GLY A 83 0.83 -17.45 3.18
CA GLY A 83 -0.43 -18.14 2.88
C GLY A 83 -1.62 -17.17 2.81
N ALA A 84 -1.37 -15.93 2.38
CA ALA A 84 -2.36 -14.87 2.32
C ALA A 84 -3.38 -15.12 1.21
N ARG A 85 -4.60 -14.61 1.38
CA ARG A 85 -5.54 -14.47 0.27
C ARG A 85 -4.94 -13.46 -0.71
N GLU A 86 -4.68 -13.87 -1.94
CA GLU A 86 -4.22 -12.96 -3.00
C GLU A 86 -5.40 -12.44 -3.83
N SER A 87 -5.39 -11.16 -4.17
CA SER A 87 -6.32 -10.53 -5.11
C SER A 87 -5.59 -9.48 -5.94
N ILE A 88 -5.75 -9.54 -7.26
CA ILE A 88 -5.01 -8.71 -8.21
C ILE A 88 -5.99 -7.83 -8.99
N ILE A 89 -5.77 -6.52 -8.96
CA ILE A 89 -6.49 -5.53 -9.76
C ILE A 89 -5.78 -5.40 -11.12
N ARG A 90 -6.41 -5.92 -12.17
CA ARG A 90 -5.89 -5.87 -13.54
C ARG A 90 -5.87 -4.44 -14.07
N GLY A 91 -4.72 -4.00 -14.57
CA GLY A 91 -4.50 -2.62 -15.01
C GLY A 91 -4.28 -1.62 -13.86
N GLY A 92 -4.31 -2.09 -12.61
CA GLY A 92 -3.98 -1.27 -11.44
C GLY A 92 -2.49 -0.97 -11.37
N THR A 93 -2.12 0.29 -11.17
CA THR A 93 -0.73 0.73 -10.94
C THR A 93 -0.44 0.79 -9.43
N HIS A 94 0.56 1.55 -8.98
CA HIS A 94 0.94 1.63 -7.55
C HIS A 94 -0.18 2.03 -6.58
N SER A 95 -1.20 2.77 -7.03
CA SER A 95 -2.34 3.16 -6.20
C SER A 95 -3.65 2.63 -6.77
N PRO A 96 -3.81 1.29 -6.85
CA PRO A 96 -4.95 0.69 -7.53
C PRO A 96 -6.25 1.00 -6.78
N GLN A 97 -6.20 1.26 -5.47
CA GLN A 97 -7.35 1.69 -4.68
C GLN A 97 -7.96 3.03 -5.11
N LEU A 98 -7.18 3.91 -5.73
CA LEU A 98 -7.66 5.20 -6.25
C LEU A 98 -8.21 5.06 -7.67
N GLN A 99 -7.63 4.14 -8.46
CA GLN A 99 -7.98 3.93 -9.86
C GLN A 99 -9.20 3.03 -10.05
N PHE A 100 -9.31 1.99 -9.22
CA PHE A 100 -10.35 0.96 -9.29
C PHE A 100 -11.07 0.80 -7.94
N PRO A 101 -11.70 1.86 -7.40
CA PRO A 101 -12.24 1.85 -6.04
C PRO A 101 -13.39 0.84 -5.85
N GLN A 102 -14.20 0.59 -6.89
CA GLN A 102 -15.27 -0.42 -6.85
C GLN A 102 -14.70 -1.83 -6.71
N GLN A 103 -13.80 -2.23 -7.62
CA GLN A 103 -13.17 -3.55 -7.59
C GLN A 103 -12.37 -3.77 -6.30
N ARG A 104 -11.65 -2.74 -5.82
CA ARG A 104 -10.96 -2.78 -4.54
C ARG A 104 -11.92 -3.05 -3.37
N THR A 105 -13.11 -2.44 -3.40
CA THR A 105 -14.13 -2.64 -2.37
C THR A 105 -14.72 -4.04 -2.44
N GLU A 106 -15.02 -4.55 -3.63
CA GLU A 106 -15.52 -5.91 -3.84
C GLU A 106 -14.56 -6.96 -3.28
N PHE A 107 -13.26 -6.86 -3.58
CA PHE A 107 -12.26 -7.78 -3.04
C PHE A 107 -12.15 -7.68 -1.51
N ALA A 108 -12.14 -6.47 -0.95
CA ALA A 108 -12.09 -6.30 0.49
C ALA A 108 -13.34 -6.88 1.19
N SER A 109 -14.53 -6.65 0.62
CA SER A 109 -15.79 -7.20 1.16
C SER A 109 -15.85 -8.73 1.07
N SER A 110 -15.43 -9.31 -0.05
CA SER A 110 -15.36 -10.77 -0.21
C SER A 110 -14.41 -11.40 0.80
N TYR A 111 -13.23 -10.80 1.01
CA TYR A 111 -12.28 -11.28 2.00
C TYR A 111 -12.89 -11.32 3.41
N TRP A 112 -13.57 -10.25 3.83
CA TRP A 112 -14.22 -10.23 5.14
C TRP A 112 -15.34 -11.27 5.27
N ALA A 113 -16.14 -11.49 4.22
CA ALA A 113 -17.15 -12.54 4.22
C ALA A 113 -16.52 -13.95 4.37
N ASP A 114 -15.38 -14.19 3.74
CA ASP A 114 -14.64 -15.46 3.85
C ASP A 114 -14.03 -15.66 5.26
N VAL A 115 -13.59 -14.57 5.91
CA VAL A 115 -13.11 -14.59 7.31
C VAL A 115 -14.28 -14.87 8.26
N GLU A 116 -15.40 -14.16 8.13
CA GLU A 116 -16.58 -14.29 9.00
C GLU A 116 -17.25 -15.65 8.90
N SER A 117 -17.33 -16.21 7.68
CA SER A 117 -17.84 -17.57 7.48
C SER A 117 -16.89 -18.66 7.99
N GLY A 118 -15.66 -18.29 8.35
CA GLY A 118 -14.59 -19.19 8.74
C GLY A 118 -13.96 -19.93 7.56
N ALA A 119 -14.41 -19.73 6.32
CA ALA A 119 -13.90 -20.44 5.14
C ALA A 119 -12.37 -20.34 5.01
N LEU A 120 -11.82 -19.14 5.22
CA LEU A 120 -10.38 -18.89 5.21
C LEU A 120 -9.67 -19.48 6.43
N VAL A 121 -10.30 -19.43 7.60
CA VAL A 121 -9.72 -20.02 8.82
C VAL A 121 -9.61 -21.54 8.64
N TRP A 122 -10.68 -22.20 8.19
CA TRP A 122 -10.73 -23.66 7.99
C TRP A 122 -9.82 -24.18 6.87
N SER A 123 -9.50 -23.40 5.83
CA SER A 123 -8.50 -23.79 4.83
C SER A 123 -7.09 -23.79 5.40
N MET A 124 -6.73 -22.80 6.22
CA MET A 124 -5.42 -22.72 6.87
C MET A 124 -5.14 -23.93 7.79
N TRP A 125 -6.13 -24.41 8.54
CA TRP A 125 -5.96 -25.58 9.41
C TRP A 125 -5.78 -26.91 8.66
N ARG A 126 -6.28 -27.02 7.42
CA ARG A 126 -6.16 -28.25 6.61
C ARG A 126 -4.78 -28.44 6.00
N GLU A 127 -4.06 -27.37 5.72
CA GLU A 127 -2.72 -27.42 5.14
C GLU A 127 -1.63 -27.71 6.19
N MET A 128 -1.99 -27.61 7.48
CA MET A 128 -1.10 -27.80 8.62
C MET A 128 -1.15 -29.21 9.25
N MET A 129 -1.97 -30.11 8.69
CA MET A 129 -2.13 -31.52 9.10
C MET A 129 -1.64 -32.46 7.99
#